data_AF-A0A2E5REQ7-F1
#
_entry.id   AF-A0A2E5REQ7-F1
#
_cell.length_a   1.000
_cell.length_b   1.000
_cell.length_c   1.000
_cell.angle_alpha   90.00
_cell.angle_beta   90.00
_cell.angle_gamma   90.00
#
_symmetry.space_group_name_H-M   'P 1'
#
loop_
_entity.id
_entity.type
_entity.pdbx_description
1 polymer ?
#
loop_
_entity_poly.entity_id
_entity_poly.type
_entity_poly.pdbx_seq_one_letter_code
_entity_poly.pdbx_strand_id
1 'polypeptide(L)'
;MTSILDMDNQIFDNPPDKFQAPDGKTYLTIRAIVYDSWITWKDALPIDEAQRKLLTLENFSNITELAGRLHKFHQSLPGYKGTMEPPFEFVLWWDPTDADDRWNSGKTCRFMVADFSSEDLLHYNKTRRGNRLQLTKLTSRLVEAQVIN
;
A
#
# COMPACT_ATOMS: atom_id res chain seq x y z
N MET A 1 4.97 -3.66 36.34
CA MET A 1 4.97 -4.58 35.20
C MET A 1 5.10 -3.73 33.95
N THR A 2 6.33 -3.53 33.50
CA THR A 2 6.64 -2.79 32.27
C THR A 2 6.28 -3.71 31.10
N SER A 3 5.43 -3.26 30.17
CA SER A 3 5.04 -4.13 29.07
C SER A 3 6.25 -4.38 28.16
N ILE A 4 6.29 -5.52 27.46
CA ILE A 4 7.40 -5.84 26.54
C ILE A 4 7.54 -4.75 25.46
N LEU A 5 6.45 -4.06 25.12
CA LEU A 5 6.43 -2.92 24.20
C LEU A 5 7.15 -1.67 24.74
N ASP A 6 7.23 -1.52 26.07
CA ASP A 6 7.90 -0.37 26.70
C ASP A 6 9.43 -0.55 26.74
N MET A 7 9.93 -1.79 26.69
CA MET A 7 11.37 -2.08 26.63
C MET A 7 11.97 -1.83 25.23
N ASP A 8 11.23 -2.13 24.16
CA ASP A 8 11.71 -1.91 22.79
C ASP A 8 11.82 -0.42 22.42
N ASN A 9 11.04 0.46 23.07
CA ASN A 9 11.12 1.91 22.84
C ASN A 9 12.35 2.57 23.49
N GLN A 10 13.09 1.87 24.36
CA GLN A 10 14.28 2.41 25.05
C GLN A 10 15.60 2.16 24.29
N ILE A 11 15.58 1.38 23.21
CA ILE A 11 16.79 0.97 22.47
C ILE A 11 17.04 1.83 21.22
N PHE A 12 16.05 2.61 20.77
CA PHE A 12 16.16 3.44 19.58
C PHE A 12 15.98 4.92 19.92
N ASP A 13 16.99 5.74 19.62
CA ASP A 13 16.91 7.21 19.73
C ASP A 13 15.80 7.81 18.84
N ASN A 14 15.32 7.04 17.86
CA ASN A 14 14.12 7.31 17.06
C ASN A 14 13.33 6.01 16.86
N PRO A 15 12.31 5.72 17.69
CA PRO A 15 11.48 4.55 17.51
C PRO A 15 10.75 4.60 16.15
N PRO A 16 10.50 3.44 15.51
CA PRO A 16 9.80 3.41 14.23
C PRO A 16 8.38 3.97 14.36
N ASP A 17 8.01 4.78 13.37
CA ASP A 17 6.70 5.39 13.26
C ASP A 17 5.57 4.33 13.28
N LYS A 18 4.46 4.65 13.95
CA LYS A 18 3.36 3.73 14.25
C LYS A 18 2.01 4.44 14.21
N PHE A 19 0.95 3.68 13.98
CA PHE A 19 -0.42 4.17 14.05
C PHE A 19 -1.34 3.15 14.73
N GLN A 20 -2.41 3.64 15.33
CA GLN A 20 -3.50 2.78 15.82
C GLN A 20 -4.51 2.60 14.69
N ALA A 21 -4.72 1.36 14.27
CA ALA A 21 -5.70 1.03 13.26
C ALA A 21 -7.13 0.97 13.85
N PRO A 22 -8.17 1.06 13.01
CA PRO A 22 -9.57 1.00 13.45
C PRO A 22 -10.00 -0.35 14.03
N ASP A 23 -9.19 -1.40 13.85
CA ASP A 23 -9.40 -2.71 14.48
C ASP A 23 -8.91 -2.76 15.94
N GLY A 24 -8.39 -1.64 16.47
CA GLY A 24 -7.87 -1.49 17.82
C GLY A 24 -6.41 -1.88 17.99
N LYS A 25 -5.74 -2.40 16.95
CA LYS A 25 -4.33 -2.79 17.02
C LYS A 25 -3.40 -1.64 16.63
N THR A 26 -2.17 -1.68 17.14
CA THR A 26 -1.12 -0.75 16.73
C THR A 26 -0.20 -1.41 15.72
N TYR A 27 0.10 -0.71 14.63
CA TYR A 27 0.95 -1.17 13.55
C TYR A 27 2.14 -0.22 13.37
N LEU A 28 3.31 -0.76 13.04
CA LEU A 28 4.45 0.04 12.59
C LEU A 28 4.26 0.40 11.12
N THR A 29 4.49 1.66 10.74
CA THR A 29 4.26 2.12 9.36
C THR A 29 5.22 1.47 8.36
N ILE A 30 6.42 1.09 8.82
CA ILE A 30 7.44 0.39 8.02
C ILE A 30 7.10 -1.09 7.75
N ARG A 31 6.08 -1.66 8.41
CA ARG A 31 5.72 -3.07 8.21
C ARG A 31 4.83 -3.21 6.98
N ALA A 32 4.99 -4.35 6.32
CA ALA A 32 4.16 -4.72 5.18
C ALA A 32 2.68 -4.82 5.59
N ILE A 33 1.79 -4.31 4.75
CA ILE A 33 0.32 -4.42 4.91
C ILE A 33 -0.08 -5.90 4.73
N VAL A 34 0.51 -6.55 3.74
CA VAL A 34 0.31 -7.97 3.44
C VAL A 34 1.61 -8.72 3.74
N TYR A 35 1.50 -9.87 4.40
CA TYR A 35 2.65 -10.71 4.71
C TYR A 35 3.46 -11.05 3.44
N ASP A 36 4.78 -10.97 3.54
CA ASP A 36 5.72 -11.23 2.43
C ASP A 36 5.56 -10.29 1.22
N SER A 37 4.93 -9.12 1.41
CA SER A 37 4.85 -8.09 0.39
C SER A 37 5.84 -6.94 0.63
N TRP A 38 6.17 -6.23 -0.45
CA TRP A 38 6.94 -4.99 -0.41
C TRP A 38 6.10 -3.74 -0.11
N ILE A 39 4.80 -3.90 0.12
CA ILE A 39 3.87 -2.77 0.27
C ILE A 39 3.69 -2.52 1.76
N THR A 40 4.15 -1.38 2.24
CA THR A 40 4.13 -0.99 3.65
C THR A 40 3.00 -0.02 3.96
N TRP A 41 2.67 0.13 5.25
CA TRP A 41 1.71 1.13 5.68
C TRP A 41 2.15 2.57 5.37
N LYS A 42 3.47 2.83 5.35
CA LYS A 42 4.04 4.11 4.96
C LYS A 42 3.73 4.47 3.49
N ASP A 43 3.57 3.47 2.63
CA ASP A 43 3.22 3.69 1.22
C ASP A 43 1.75 4.08 1.02
N ALA A 44 0.87 3.61 1.92
CA ALA A 44 -0.57 3.76 1.80
C ALA A 44 -1.16 4.91 2.65
N LEU A 45 -0.49 5.29 3.75
CA LEU A 45 -0.99 6.28 4.70
C LEU A 45 -0.34 7.66 4.49
N PRO A 46 -1.07 8.76 4.79
CA PRO A 46 -0.51 10.09 4.84
C PRO A 46 0.70 10.19 5.78
N ILE A 47 1.63 11.06 5.41
CA ILE A 47 2.80 11.38 6.24
C ILE A 47 2.33 12.03 7.56
N ASP A 48 1.34 12.91 7.51
CA ASP A 48 0.77 13.58 8.67
C ASP A 48 -0.01 12.61 9.58
N GLU A 49 0.48 12.41 10.80
CA GLU A 49 -0.14 11.57 11.81
C GLU A 49 -1.57 12.00 12.18
N ALA A 50 -1.89 13.29 12.10
CA ALA A 50 -3.23 13.79 12.38
C ALA A 50 -4.24 13.26 11.35
N GLN A 51 -3.84 13.19 10.09
CA GLN A 51 -4.67 12.66 9.01
C GLN A 51 -4.90 11.15 9.15
N ARG A 52 -3.93 10.40 9.68
CA ARG A 52 -4.09 8.96 9.93
C ARG A 52 -5.22 8.64 10.92
N LYS A 53 -5.56 9.58 11.82
CA LYS A 53 -6.69 9.42 12.75
C LYS A 53 -8.05 9.45 12.05
N LEU A 54 -8.12 9.90 10.80
CA LEU A 54 -9.31 9.87 9.95
C LEU A 54 -9.53 8.52 9.28
N LEU A 55 -8.62 7.55 9.49
CA LEU A 55 -8.73 6.23 8.92
C LEU A 55 -9.93 5.51 9.53
N THR A 56 -10.96 5.25 8.71
CA THR A 56 -12.13 4.49 9.11
C THR A 56 -11.88 2.99 8.95
N LEU A 57 -12.69 2.15 9.59
CA LEU A 57 -12.62 0.70 9.40
C LEU A 57 -12.79 0.30 7.92
N GLU A 58 -13.69 0.99 7.20
CA GLU A 58 -13.89 0.78 5.77
C GLU A 58 -12.62 1.11 4.96
N ASN A 59 -12.01 2.28 5.20
CA ASN A 59 -10.78 2.69 4.51
C ASN A 59 -9.64 1.72 4.79
N PHE A 60 -9.50 1.27 6.05
CA PHE A 60 -8.51 0.27 6.44
C PHE A 60 -8.71 -1.06 5.70
N SER A 61 -9.96 -1.54 5.59
CA SER A 61 -10.29 -2.74 4.82
C SER A 61 -10.01 -2.56 3.32
N ASN A 62 -10.33 -1.40 2.76
CA ASN A 62 -10.08 -1.08 1.34
C ASN A 62 -8.59 -1.05 1.00
N ILE A 63 -7.78 -0.39 1.83
CA ILE A 63 -6.32 -0.35 1.69
C ILE A 63 -5.74 -1.77 1.76
N THR A 64 -6.18 -2.56 2.75
CA THR A 64 -5.71 -3.94 2.93
C THR A 64 -6.08 -4.81 1.74
N GLU A 65 -7.31 -4.68 1.21
CA GLU A 65 -7.73 -5.41 0.02
C GLU A 65 -6.87 -5.02 -1.20
N LEU A 66 -6.74 -3.72 -1.48
CA LEU A 66 -5.96 -3.23 -2.62
C LEU A 66 -4.50 -3.68 -2.52
N ALA A 67 -3.87 -3.57 -1.34
CA ALA A 67 -2.53 -4.09 -1.10
C ALA A 67 -2.44 -5.60 -1.41
N GLY A 68 -3.45 -6.38 -1.02
CA GLY A 68 -3.54 -7.81 -1.36
C GLY A 68 -3.62 -8.08 -2.86
N ARG A 69 -4.36 -7.25 -3.62
CA ARG A 69 -4.45 -7.36 -5.08
C ARG A 69 -3.16 -6.94 -5.78
N LEU A 70 -2.50 -5.90 -5.27
CA LEU A 70 -1.22 -5.41 -5.77
C LEU A 70 -0.09 -6.40 -5.49
N HIS A 71 -0.05 -6.98 -4.29
CA HIS A 71 0.92 -8.03 -3.97
C HIS A 71 0.73 -9.25 -4.88
N LYS A 72 -0.51 -9.67 -5.09
CA LYS A 72 -0.84 -10.70 -6.08
C LYS A 72 -0.31 -10.27 -7.44
N PHE A 73 -0.70 -9.11 -7.96
CA PHE A 73 -0.22 -8.59 -9.24
C PHE A 73 1.32 -8.61 -9.35
N HIS A 74 2.04 -8.20 -8.32
CA HIS A 74 3.50 -8.27 -8.27
C HIS A 74 4.03 -9.70 -8.46
N GLN A 75 3.42 -10.69 -7.80
CA GLN A 75 3.79 -12.11 -7.96
C GLN A 75 3.62 -12.64 -9.39
N SER A 76 2.82 -11.98 -10.25
CA SER A 76 2.72 -12.35 -11.66
C SER A 76 3.72 -11.64 -12.56
N LEU A 77 4.44 -10.63 -12.06
CA LEU A 77 5.44 -9.96 -12.87
C LEU A 77 6.67 -10.86 -13.06
N PRO A 78 7.29 -10.84 -14.25
CA PRO A 78 8.57 -11.49 -14.46
C PRO A 78 9.60 -11.04 -13.42
N GLY A 79 10.43 -11.95 -12.93
CA GLY A 79 11.50 -11.60 -12.00
C GLY A 79 11.07 -11.38 -10.54
N TYR A 80 9.78 -11.52 -10.17
CA TYR A 80 9.28 -11.34 -8.80
C TYR A 80 10.21 -11.94 -7.70
N LYS A 81 10.62 -13.20 -7.88
CA LYS A 81 11.47 -13.93 -6.90
C LYS A 81 12.91 -13.43 -6.79
N GLY A 82 13.39 -12.67 -7.78
CA GLY A 82 14.73 -12.09 -7.79
C GLY A 82 14.79 -10.67 -7.21
N THR A 83 13.65 -10.16 -6.74
CA THR A 83 13.53 -8.78 -6.24
C THR A 83 14.20 -8.67 -4.87
N MET A 84 15.29 -7.91 -4.80
CA MET A 84 16.06 -7.65 -3.57
C MET A 84 15.71 -6.32 -2.91
N GLU A 85 15.06 -5.42 -3.65
CA GLU A 85 14.67 -4.07 -3.23
C GLU A 85 13.18 -3.82 -3.48
N PRO A 86 12.51 -2.93 -2.73
CA PRO A 86 11.12 -2.61 -2.97
C PRO A 86 10.88 -2.14 -4.42
N PRO A 87 10.06 -2.85 -5.22
CA PRO A 87 9.92 -2.54 -6.64
C PRO A 87 8.87 -1.46 -6.91
N PHE A 88 8.02 -1.17 -5.92
CA PHE A 88 6.95 -0.20 -6.05
C PHE A 88 7.41 1.19 -5.62
N GLU A 89 7.01 2.19 -6.39
CA GLU A 89 7.09 3.60 -6.03
C GLU A 89 5.67 4.17 -6.05
N PHE A 90 5.08 4.36 -4.87
CA PHE A 90 3.73 4.91 -4.71
C PHE A 90 3.77 6.44 -4.70
N VAL A 91 2.93 7.06 -5.52
CA VAL A 91 2.82 8.52 -5.63
C VAL A 91 1.65 9.05 -4.82
N LEU A 92 0.53 8.31 -4.79
CA LEU A 92 -0.69 8.67 -4.10
C LEU A 92 -1.49 7.39 -3.80
N TRP A 93 -2.05 7.28 -2.60
CA TRP A 93 -2.95 6.18 -2.26
C TRP A 93 -4.19 6.67 -1.54
N TRP A 94 -4.09 6.91 -0.24
CA TRP A 94 -5.20 7.40 0.56
C TRP A 94 -4.92 8.82 1.04
N ASP A 95 -5.77 9.75 0.61
CA ASP A 95 -5.76 11.14 1.06
C ASP A 95 -7.14 11.46 1.66
N PRO A 96 -7.25 11.56 3.00
CA PRO A 96 -8.53 11.86 3.65
C PRO A 96 -8.99 13.30 3.46
N THR A 97 -8.15 14.17 2.90
CA THR A 97 -8.44 15.60 2.69
C THR A 97 -8.75 15.94 1.24
N ASP A 98 -8.61 14.97 0.33
CA ASP A 98 -8.94 15.14 -1.08
C ASP A 98 -10.46 15.28 -1.29
N ALA A 99 -10.85 16.17 -2.19
CA ALA A 99 -12.25 16.43 -2.54
C ALA A 99 -12.85 15.36 -3.47
N ASP A 100 -12.02 14.57 -4.16
CA ASP A 100 -12.45 13.41 -4.94
C ASP A 100 -12.51 12.17 -4.03
N ASP A 101 -13.74 11.68 -3.84
CA ASP A 101 -14.05 10.52 -2.98
C ASP A 101 -13.26 9.26 -3.32
N ARG A 102 -12.73 9.15 -4.54
CA ARG A 102 -11.87 8.01 -4.91
C ARG A 102 -10.60 7.97 -4.07
N TRP A 103 -10.02 9.12 -3.71
CA TRP A 103 -8.77 9.21 -2.94
C TRP A 103 -9.00 9.13 -1.44
N ASN A 104 -10.19 9.51 -0.95
CA ASN A 104 -10.54 9.36 0.47
C ASN A 104 -11.03 7.95 0.86
N SER A 105 -11.30 7.08 -0.12
CA SER A 105 -11.82 5.72 0.10
C SER A 105 -10.76 4.64 0.38
N GLY A 106 -9.50 4.87 -0.02
CA GLY A 106 -8.43 3.86 0.05
C GLY A 106 -8.50 2.74 -0.99
N LYS A 107 -9.47 2.78 -1.93
CA LYS A 107 -9.65 1.78 -3.00
C LYS A 107 -8.83 2.04 -4.27
N THR A 108 -8.10 3.16 -4.31
CA THR A 108 -7.35 3.60 -5.48
C THR A 108 -5.93 3.96 -5.07
N CYS A 109 -4.96 3.73 -5.95
CA CYS A 109 -3.60 4.24 -5.77
C CYS A 109 -2.95 4.53 -7.13
N ARG A 110 -1.86 5.30 -7.10
CA ARG A 110 -0.98 5.55 -8.24
C ARG A 110 0.42 5.08 -7.90
N PHE A 111 1.00 4.30 -8.80
CA PHE A 111 2.33 3.77 -8.60
C PHE A 111 3.08 3.55 -9.90
N MET A 112 4.38 3.39 -9.75
CA MET A 112 5.29 2.85 -10.75
C MET A 112 5.90 1.55 -10.21
N VAL A 113 6.35 0.69 -11.11
CA VAL A 113 7.17 -0.47 -10.75
C VAL A 113 8.52 -0.34 -11.45
N ALA A 114 9.61 -0.58 -10.72
CA ALA A 114 10.94 -0.62 -11.29
C ALA A 114 11.00 -1.58 -12.50
N ASP A 115 11.72 -1.19 -13.54
CA ASP A 115 11.94 -1.98 -14.77
C ASP A 115 10.70 -2.29 -15.63
N PHE A 116 9.52 -1.77 -15.30
CA PHE A 116 8.30 -1.94 -16.10
C PHE A 116 7.75 -0.62 -16.61
N SER A 117 7.35 -0.60 -17.88
CA SER A 117 6.50 0.47 -18.42
C SER A 117 5.05 0.25 -18.01
N SER A 118 4.23 1.30 -18.08
CA SER A 118 2.79 1.16 -17.86
C SER A 118 2.13 0.17 -18.83
N GLU A 119 2.64 0.05 -20.06
CA GLU A 119 2.11 -0.91 -21.03
C GLU A 119 2.40 -2.36 -20.61
N ASP A 120 3.58 -2.62 -20.07
CA ASP A 120 3.93 -3.93 -19.51
C ASP A 120 3.02 -4.27 -18.34
N LEU A 121 2.83 -3.32 -17.41
CA LEU A 121 1.95 -3.51 -16.25
C LEU A 121 0.52 -3.83 -16.66
N LEU A 122 -0.02 -3.09 -17.63
CA LEU A 122 -1.35 -3.35 -18.19
C LEU A 122 -1.41 -4.72 -18.89
N HIS A 123 -0.37 -5.12 -19.62
CA HIS A 123 -0.28 -6.42 -20.26
C HIS A 123 -0.33 -7.56 -19.23
N TYR A 124 0.56 -7.54 -18.23
CA TYR A 124 0.63 -8.58 -17.20
C TYR A 124 -0.60 -8.59 -16.27
N ASN A 125 -1.25 -7.45 -16.05
CA ASN A 125 -2.49 -7.43 -15.28
C ASN A 125 -3.64 -8.12 -16.04
N LYS A 126 -3.72 -7.94 -17.36
CA LYS A 126 -4.75 -8.59 -18.22
C LYS A 126 -4.56 -10.09 -18.33
N THR A 127 -3.33 -10.59 -18.30
CA THR A 127 -3.06 -12.04 -18.38
C THR A 127 -3.47 -12.78 -17.11
N ARG A 128 -3.58 -12.07 -15.97
CA ARG A 128 -4.00 -12.64 -14.70
C ARG A 128 -5.52 -12.65 -14.53
N ARG A 129 -6.14 -13.77 -14.87
CA ARG A 129 -7.59 -13.97 -14.66
C ARG A 129 -7.96 -13.89 -13.18
N GLY A 130 -9.06 -13.21 -12.87
CA GLY A 130 -9.65 -13.17 -11.53
C GLY A 130 -8.97 -12.24 -10.52
N ASN A 131 -7.86 -11.58 -10.89
CA ASN A 131 -7.35 -10.47 -10.10
C ASN A 131 -8.25 -9.27 -10.38
N ARG A 132 -9.19 -9.01 -9.47
CA ARG A 132 -10.14 -7.90 -9.50
C ARG A 132 -9.44 -6.53 -9.29
N LEU A 133 -8.43 -6.28 -10.10
CA LEU A 133 -7.59 -5.09 -10.10
C LEU A 133 -7.65 -4.51 -11.50
N GLN A 134 -8.15 -3.29 -11.62
CA GLN A 134 -8.11 -2.52 -12.85
C GLN A 134 -6.88 -1.63 -12.84
N LEU A 135 -6.12 -1.63 -13.94
CA LEU A 135 -5.01 -0.70 -14.16
C LEU A 135 -5.33 0.24 -15.32
N THR A 136 -5.11 1.52 -15.11
CA THR A 136 -5.26 2.58 -16.11
C THR A 136 -3.91 3.27 -16.30
N LYS A 137 -3.46 3.36 -17.56
CA LYS A 137 -2.22 4.06 -17.92
C LYS A 137 -2.42 5.56 -17.74
N LEU A 138 -1.53 6.22 -16.99
CA LEU A 138 -1.49 7.68 -16.86
C LEU A 138 -0.32 8.29 -17.65
N THR A 139 0.86 7.66 -17.58
CA THR A 139 2.05 8.07 -18.34
C THR A 139 2.75 6.85 -18.94
N SER A 140 4.01 6.98 -19.39
CA SER A 140 4.82 5.83 -19.82
C SER A 140 5.21 4.89 -18.67
N ARG A 141 5.22 5.39 -17.43
CA ARG A 141 5.61 4.62 -16.24
C ARG A 141 4.55 4.58 -15.14
N LEU A 142 3.74 5.63 -15.01
CA LEU A 142 2.74 5.76 -13.95
C LEU A 142 1.42 5.10 -14.34
N VAL A 143 0.90 4.26 -13.44
CA VAL A 143 -0.45 3.68 -13.55
C VAL A 143 -1.30 4.07 -12.36
N GLU A 144 -2.61 4.17 -12.59
CA GLU A 144 -3.63 4.20 -11.55
C GLU A 144 -4.21 2.80 -11.40
N ALA A 145 -4.38 2.34 -10.17
CA ALA A 145 -4.94 1.04 -9.85
C ALA A 145 -6.15 1.17 -8.95
N GLN A 146 -7.17 0.37 -9.23
CA GLN A 146 -8.42 0.36 -8.49
C GLN A 146 -8.93 -1.07 -8.31
N VAL A 147 -9.49 -1.36 -7.14
CA VAL A 147 -10.22 -2.61 -6.91
C VAL A 147 -11.58 -2.55 -7.61
N ILE A 148 -11.90 -3.56 -8.41
CA ILE A 148 -13.21 -3.71 -9.07
C ILE A 148 -14.06 -4.77 -8.34
N ASN A 149 -15.34 -4.48 -8.12
CA ASN A 149 -16.27 -5.40 -7.44
C ASN A 149 -16.76 -6.52 -8.35
#